data_AF-A0A4D5RS43-F1
#
_entry.id   AF-A0A4D5RS43-F1
#
_cell.length_a   1.000
_cell.length_b   1.000
_cell.length_c   1.000
_cell.angle_alpha   90.00
_cell.angle_beta   90.00
_cell.angle_gamma   90.00
#
_symmetry.space_group_name_H-M   'P 1'
#
loop_
_entity.id
_entity.type
_entity.pdbx_description
1 polymer ?
#
loop_
_entity_poly.entity_id
_entity_poly.type
_entity_poly.pdbx_seq_one_letter_code
_entity_poly.pdbx_strand_id
1 'polypeptide(L)'
;VEGCREDAREAARKDHEQLEAQSSILSEQLVRIETQGFCCGNQGLKVAIEDTVKTHMAEELRAQYEELMNVTKSVSACVLGFCGAKELHWYLKGWKDLKKSALDTGSVVTDSPLQYVCGYNVCIFIHVTEYKGQAWLWMNMRIHPGVNDSKLEWPFSKTYMLGVIHPKDKAKREIHVVNASKYSYSDSFQMPKLNGNPDNGLCFSSTANTLEKEGFVNEDSLHCFLQVEL
;
A
#
# COMPACT_ATOMS: atom_id res chain seq x y z
N VAL A 1 -33.47 2.50 105.45
CA VAL A 1 -33.28 1.56 104.32
C VAL A 1 -33.94 2.09 103.05
N GLU A 2 -34.99 2.93 103.14
CA GLU A 2 -35.57 3.67 102.00
C GLU A 2 -34.56 4.51 101.19
N GLY A 3 -33.67 5.30 101.81
CA GLY A 3 -32.76 6.22 101.09
C GLY A 3 -31.84 5.53 100.07
N CYS A 4 -31.17 4.44 100.46
CA CYS A 4 -30.28 3.68 99.56
C CYS A 4 -31.02 3.01 98.39
N ARG A 5 -32.33 2.78 98.51
CA ARG A 5 -33.14 2.13 97.47
C ARG A 5 -33.62 3.12 96.41
N GLU A 6 -33.87 4.37 96.82
CA GLU A 6 -34.18 5.48 95.91
C GLU A 6 -32.93 5.85 95.08
N ASP A 7 -31.77 5.98 95.74
CA ASP A 7 -30.48 6.28 95.08
C ASP A 7 -30.10 5.20 94.04
N ALA A 8 -30.34 3.92 94.36
CA ALA A 8 -30.07 2.82 93.43
C ALA A 8 -31.01 2.83 92.20
N ARG A 9 -32.27 3.25 92.37
CA ARG A 9 -33.21 3.41 91.24
C ARG A 9 -32.86 4.61 90.38
N GLU A 10 -32.43 5.70 91.00
CA GLU A 10 -32.01 6.91 90.30
C GLU A 10 -30.70 6.67 89.51
N ALA A 11 -29.75 5.95 90.09
CA ALA A 11 -28.55 5.50 89.38
C ALA A 11 -28.89 4.59 88.19
N ALA A 12 -29.76 3.60 88.37
CA ALA A 12 -30.18 2.71 87.28
C ALA A 12 -30.92 3.45 86.15
N ARG A 13 -31.75 4.45 86.49
CA ARG A 13 -32.42 5.30 85.49
C ARG A 13 -31.40 6.12 84.72
N LYS A 14 -30.42 6.72 85.41
CA LYS A 14 -29.35 7.51 84.78
C LYS A 14 -28.48 6.66 83.84
N ASP A 15 -28.16 5.43 84.24
CA ASP A 15 -27.40 4.50 83.41
C ASP A 15 -28.20 4.08 82.17
N HIS A 16 -29.51 3.86 82.32
CA HIS A 16 -30.39 3.54 81.19
C HIS A 16 -30.51 4.71 80.21
N GLU A 17 -30.71 5.93 80.70
CA GLU A 17 -30.75 7.15 79.89
C GLU A 17 -29.42 7.38 79.16
N GLN A 18 -28.29 7.12 79.83
CA GLN A 18 -26.97 7.20 79.22
C GLN A 18 -26.78 6.14 78.12
N LEU A 19 -27.24 4.90 78.34
CA LEU A 19 -27.21 3.82 77.35
C LEU A 19 -28.08 4.14 76.13
N GLU A 20 -29.27 4.70 76.32
CA GLU A 20 -30.13 5.12 75.22
C GLU A 20 -29.50 6.26 74.41
N ALA A 21 -28.92 7.26 75.09
CA ALA A 21 -28.20 8.34 74.43
C ALA A 21 -27.02 7.81 73.60
N GLN A 22 -26.22 6.89 74.16
CA GLN A 22 -25.12 6.25 73.44
C GLN A 22 -25.60 5.40 72.25
N SER A 23 -26.68 4.63 72.43
CA SER A 23 -27.29 3.83 71.36
C SER A 23 -27.82 4.69 70.21
N SER A 24 -28.43 5.83 70.53
CA SER A 24 -28.91 6.81 69.55
C SER A 24 -27.75 7.40 68.74
N ILE A 25 -26.68 7.83 69.41
CA ILE A 25 -25.48 8.37 68.75
C ILE A 25 -24.84 7.32 67.83
N LEU A 26 -24.73 6.08 68.29
CA LEU A 26 -24.15 5.00 67.48
C LEU A 26 -24.98 4.73 66.22
N SER A 27 -26.31 4.75 66.36
CA SER A 27 -27.25 4.54 65.26
C SER A 27 -27.15 5.64 64.21
N GLU A 28 -27.05 6.92 64.63
CA GLU A 28 -26.81 8.05 63.73
C GLU A 28 -25.46 7.96 63.01
N GLN A 29 -24.39 7.55 63.73
CA GLN A 29 -23.09 7.33 63.12
C GLN A 29 -23.12 6.21 62.09
N LEU A 30 -23.85 5.13 62.34
CA LEU A 30 -24.00 4.00 61.42
C LEU A 30 -24.70 4.45 60.13
N VAL A 31 -25.82 5.17 60.26
CA VAL A 31 -26.56 5.75 59.13
C VAL A 31 -25.68 6.71 58.33
N ARG A 32 -24.85 7.52 59.01
CA ARG A 32 -23.92 8.43 58.34
C ARG A 32 -22.84 7.69 57.57
N ILE A 33 -22.28 6.61 58.11
CA ILE A 33 -21.29 5.76 57.41
C ILE A 33 -21.94 5.10 56.19
N GLU A 34 -23.12 4.50 56.36
CA GLU A 34 -23.91 3.88 55.28
C GLU A 34 -24.21 4.87 54.16
N THR A 35 -24.71 6.05 54.51
CA THR A 35 -25.21 7.01 53.52
C THR A 35 -24.10 7.87 52.90
N GLN A 36 -23.11 8.29 53.68
CA GLN A 36 -22.06 9.21 53.18
C GLN A 36 -20.78 8.48 52.79
N GLY A 37 -20.35 7.51 53.61
CA GLY A 37 -19.10 6.79 53.35
C GLY A 37 -19.22 5.89 52.12
N PHE A 38 -20.21 4.99 52.12
CA PHE A 38 -20.36 4.03 51.03
C PHE A 38 -20.89 4.66 49.74
N CYS A 39 -21.82 5.62 49.78
CA CYS A 39 -22.28 6.29 48.56
C CYS A 39 -21.17 7.09 47.87
N CYS A 40 -20.35 7.84 48.62
CA CYS A 40 -19.22 8.57 48.05
C CYS A 40 -18.16 7.61 47.49
N GLY A 41 -17.84 6.53 48.22
CA GLY A 41 -16.90 5.51 47.76
C GLY A 41 -17.38 4.81 46.48
N ASN A 42 -18.65 4.43 46.42
CA ASN A 42 -19.24 3.78 45.25
C ASN A 42 -19.31 4.71 44.03
N GLN A 43 -19.60 6.00 44.23
CA GLN A 43 -19.61 6.97 43.15
C GLN A 43 -18.19 7.22 42.59
N GLY A 44 -17.19 7.34 43.47
CA GLY A 44 -15.79 7.45 43.04
C GLY A 44 -15.29 6.21 42.30
N LEU A 45 -15.64 5.02 42.80
CA LEU A 45 -15.32 3.76 42.14
C LEU A 45 -15.98 3.65 40.76
N LYS A 46 -17.25 4.07 40.64
CA LYS A 46 -17.97 4.08 39.36
C LYS A 46 -17.28 4.98 38.34
N VAL A 47 -16.90 6.21 38.72
CA VAL A 47 -16.19 7.14 37.83
C VAL A 47 -14.84 6.57 37.42
N ALA A 48 -14.07 6.02 38.36
CA ALA A 48 -12.78 5.41 38.06
C ALA A 48 -12.91 4.22 37.09
N ILE A 49 -13.94 3.38 37.24
CA ILE A 49 -14.24 2.28 36.31
C ILE A 49 -14.61 2.85 34.93
N GLU A 50 -15.50 3.84 34.86
CA GLU A 50 -15.91 4.46 33.59
C GLU A 50 -14.71 5.07 32.84
N ASP A 51 -13.82 5.79 33.53
CA ASP A 51 -12.64 6.40 32.92
C ASP A 51 -11.62 5.35 32.49
N THR A 52 -11.42 4.30 33.29
CA THR A 52 -10.54 3.18 32.94
C THR A 52 -11.05 2.46 31.69
N VAL A 53 -12.36 2.17 31.64
CA VAL A 53 -12.99 1.52 30.48
C VAL A 53 -12.89 2.39 29.24
N LYS A 54 -13.21 3.69 29.33
CA LYS A 54 -13.09 4.62 28.20
C LYS A 54 -11.67 4.69 27.67
N THR A 55 -10.68 4.77 28.56
CA THR A 55 -9.26 4.84 28.17
C THR A 55 -8.83 3.56 27.47
N HIS A 56 -9.12 2.41 28.07
CA HIS A 56 -8.78 1.11 27.49
C HIS A 56 -9.45 0.89 26.12
N MET A 57 -10.73 1.26 25.98
CA MET A 57 -11.44 1.17 24.70
C MET A 57 -10.83 2.08 23.62
N ALA A 58 -10.39 3.29 23.99
CA ALA A 58 -9.77 4.22 23.05
C ALA A 58 -8.39 3.72 22.58
N GLU A 59 -7.61 3.13 23.48
CA GLU A 59 -6.32 2.51 23.15
C GLU A 59 -6.48 1.31 22.22
N GLU A 60 -7.40 0.39 22.55
CA GLU A 60 -7.69 -0.78 21.73
C GLU A 60 -8.20 -0.36 20.34
N LEU A 61 -9.13 0.60 20.27
CA LEU A 61 -9.64 1.09 19.00
C LEU A 61 -8.53 1.70 18.13
N ARG A 62 -7.57 2.41 18.73
CA ARG A 62 -6.42 2.97 18.02
C ARG A 62 -5.50 1.86 17.49
N ALA A 63 -5.20 0.86 18.31
CA ALA A 63 -4.37 -0.28 17.91
C ALA A 63 -5.02 -1.05 16.74
N GLN A 64 -6.31 -1.37 16.86
CA GLN A 64 -7.09 -2.05 15.81
C GLN A 64 -7.14 -1.21 14.52
N TYR A 65 -7.27 0.11 14.62
CA TYR A 65 -7.25 1.00 13.45
C TYR A 65 -5.89 0.97 12.72
N GLU A 66 -4.78 1.03 13.46
CA GLU A 66 -3.44 0.95 12.88
C GLU A 66 -3.18 -0.41 12.21
N GLU A 67 -3.58 -1.52 12.85
CA GLU A 67 -3.51 -2.85 12.23
C GLU A 67 -4.34 -2.93 10.95
N LEU A 68 -5.59 -2.46 10.99
CA LEU A 68 -6.47 -2.43 9.82
C LEU A 68 -5.88 -1.60 8.69
N MET A 69 -5.28 -0.45 8.99
CA MET A 69 -4.60 0.40 8.01
C MET A 69 -3.40 -0.31 7.38
N ASN A 70 -2.62 -1.04 8.17
CA ASN A 70 -1.49 -1.83 7.67
C ASN A 70 -1.95 -3.00 6.78
N VAL A 71 -2.99 -3.73 7.20
CA VAL A 71 -3.60 -4.79 6.38
C VAL A 71 -4.15 -4.20 5.09
N THR A 72 -4.86 -3.08 5.14
CA THR A 72 -5.44 -2.42 3.96
C THR A 72 -4.36 -1.99 2.97
N LYS A 73 -3.26 -1.39 3.45
CA LYS A 73 -2.10 -1.05 2.60
C LYS A 73 -1.49 -2.29 1.95
N SER A 74 -1.33 -3.37 2.71
CA SER A 74 -0.79 -4.65 2.21
C SER A 74 -1.69 -5.27 1.13
N VAL A 75 -3.00 -5.34 1.39
CA VAL A 75 -3.99 -5.84 0.44
C VAL A 75 -4.04 -4.96 -0.81
N SER A 76 -4.06 -3.64 -0.67
CA SER A 76 -4.04 -2.71 -1.80
C SER A 76 -2.78 -2.89 -2.66
N ALA A 77 -1.61 -3.04 -2.04
CA ALA A 77 -0.36 -3.32 -2.76
C ALA A 77 -0.42 -4.66 -3.51
N CYS A 78 -0.98 -5.72 -2.88
CA CYS A 78 -1.23 -6.99 -3.57
C CYS A 78 -2.21 -6.81 -4.74
N VAL A 79 -3.36 -6.16 -4.53
CA VAL A 79 -4.36 -5.95 -5.58
C VAL A 79 -3.79 -5.14 -6.73
N LEU A 80 -3.00 -4.09 -6.48
CA LEU A 80 -2.32 -3.33 -7.54
C LEU A 80 -1.24 -4.16 -8.24
N GLY A 81 -0.60 -5.09 -7.53
CA GLY A 81 0.34 -6.06 -8.09
C GLY A 81 -0.34 -7.09 -9.01
N PHE A 82 -1.47 -7.65 -8.62
CA PHE A 82 -2.14 -8.75 -9.35
C PHE A 82 -3.22 -8.27 -10.34
N CYS A 83 -3.87 -7.15 -10.06
CA CYS A 83 -4.88 -6.51 -10.92
C CYS A 83 -4.33 -5.27 -11.62
N GLY A 84 -3.00 -5.08 -11.62
CA GLY A 84 -2.34 -3.98 -12.32
C GLY A 84 -2.66 -3.96 -13.81
N ALA A 85 -2.37 -2.81 -14.44
CA ALA A 85 -2.52 -2.66 -15.89
C ALA A 85 -1.78 -3.81 -16.60
N LYS A 86 -2.43 -4.44 -17.58
CA LYS A 86 -1.81 -5.48 -18.40
C LYS A 86 -1.03 -4.88 -19.57
N GLU A 87 -1.23 -3.59 -19.80
CA GLU A 87 -0.72 -2.86 -20.95
C GLU A 87 -0.10 -1.54 -20.48
N LEU A 88 1.03 -1.19 -21.11
CA LEU A 88 1.70 0.10 -21.03
C LEU A 88 1.65 0.70 -22.43
N HIS A 89 1.15 1.94 -22.53
CA HIS A 89 1.17 2.72 -23.76
C HIS A 89 2.07 3.92 -23.62
N TRP A 90 2.90 4.15 -24.63
CA TRP A 90 3.82 5.28 -24.65
C TRP A 90 3.74 6.00 -25.99
N TYR A 91 3.42 7.30 -25.94
CA TYR A 91 3.53 8.19 -27.08
C TYR A 91 4.92 8.84 -27.06
N LEU A 92 5.87 8.21 -27.75
CA LEU A 92 7.21 8.75 -27.93
C LEU A 92 7.12 9.98 -28.83
N LYS A 93 7.35 11.17 -28.26
CA LYS A 93 7.42 12.44 -28.98
C LYS A 93 8.85 12.72 -29.43
N GLY A 94 9.04 13.57 -30.44
CA GLY A 94 10.36 13.95 -30.93
C GLY A 94 10.99 12.88 -31.82
N TRP A 95 10.17 12.13 -32.56
CA TRP A 95 10.63 11.02 -33.40
C TRP A 95 11.70 11.45 -34.42
N LYS A 96 11.50 12.60 -35.07
CA LYS A 96 12.45 13.17 -36.05
C LYS A 96 13.80 13.45 -35.44
N ASP A 97 13.83 14.06 -34.26
CA ASP A 97 15.06 14.42 -33.57
C ASP A 97 15.79 13.17 -33.05
N LEU A 98 15.03 12.19 -32.53
CA LEU A 98 15.59 10.90 -32.12
C LEU A 98 16.23 10.17 -33.31
N LYS A 99 15.52 10.10 -34.44
CA LYS A 99 16.02 9.50 -35.68
C LYS A 99 17.27 10.20 -36.21
N LYS A 100 17.23 11.53 -36.26
CA LYS A 100 18.37 12.35 -36.71
C LYS A 100 19.58 12.13 -35.80
N SER A 101 19.38 12.17 -34.49
CA SER A 101 20.44 11.92 -33.52
C SER A 101 21.08 10.55 -33.75
N ALA A 102 20.28 9.50 -33.94
CA ALA A 102 20.79 8.17 -34.25
C ALA A 102 21.66 8.13 -35.51
N LEU A 103 21.25 8.83 -36.58
CA LEU A 103 22.00 8.91 -37.83
C LEU A 103 23.30 9.72 -37.68
N ASP A 104 23.30 10.76 -36.85
CA ASP A 104 24.45 11.63 -36.61
C ASP A 104 25.47 10.98 -35.65
N THR A 105 25.02 10.24 -34.63
CA THR A 105 25.87 9.67 -33.56
C THR A 105 26.09 8.16 -33.68
N GLY A 106 25.41 7.49 -34.60
CA GLY A 106 25.43 6.03 -34.76
C GLY A 106 24.38 5.29 -33.92
N SER A 107 24.09 5.76 -32.71
CA SER A 107 22.99 5.25 -31.91
C SER A 107 22.50 6.22 -30.83
N VAL A 108 21.24 6.05 -30.43
CA VAL A 108 20.60 6.75 -29.31
C VAL A 108 19.63 5.82 -28.60
N VAL A 109 19.49 6.00 -27.29
CA VAL A 109 18.58 5.21 -26.46
C VAL A 109 17.61 6.11 -25.71
N THR A 110 16.41 5.62 -25.44
CA THR A 110 15.43 6.29 -24.59
C THR A 110 14.51 5.27 -23.92
N ASP A 111 14.06 5.58 -22.72
CA ASP A 111 13.13 4.76 -21.94
C ASP A 111 11.78 5.46 -21.84
N SER A 112 10.69 4.68 -21.84
CA SER A 112 9.39 5.17 -21.39
C SER A 112 9.43 5.45 -19.88
N PRO A 113 8.46 6.24 -19.35
CA PRO A 113 8.21 6.25 -17.91
C PRO A 113 7.99 4.83 -17.38
N LEU A 114 8.41 4.60 -16.14
CA LEU A 114 8.20 3.34 -15.43
C LEU A 114 6.72 3.16 -15.08
N GLN A 115 6.21 1.95 -15.28
CA GLN A 115 4.84 1.60 -14.92
C GLN A 115 4.77 0.15 -14.45
N TYR A 116 3.90 -0.11 -13.47
CA TYR A 116 3.61 -1.47 -13.04
C TYR A 116 2.72 -2.19 -14.06
N VAL A 117 3.24 -3.27 -14.64
CA VAL A 117 2.50 -4.17 -15.54
C VAL A 117 2.52 -5.57 -14.97
N CYS A 118 1.33 -6.15 -14.69
CA CYS A 118 1.20 -7.42 -13.98
C CYS A 118 2.05 -7.51 -12.70
N GLY A 119 2.20 -6.38 -11.99
CA GLY A 119 2.95 -6.26 -10.74
C GLY A 119 4.44 -5.99 -10.91
N TYR A 120 5.01 -6.22 -12.09
CA TYR A 120 6.41 -5.92 -12.41
C TYR A 120 6.58 -4.45 -12.75
N ASN A 121 7.61 -3.79 -12.20
CA ASN A 121 7.96 -2.42 -12.56
C ASN A 121 8.73 -2.42 -13.88
N VAL A 122 8.12 -1.95 -14.97
CA VAL A 122 8.70 -2.07 -16.32
C VAL A 122 8.66 -0.75 -17.08
N CYS A 123 9.49 -0.64 -18.11
CA CYS A 123 9.38 0.36 -19.17
C CYS A 123 9.58 -0.27 -20.55
N ILE A 124 9.20 0.49 -21.58
CA ILE A 124 9.63 0.24 -22.95
C ILE A 124 11.00 0.89 -23.14
N PHE A 125 12.02 0.09 -23.39
CA PHE A 125 13.33 0.55 -23.81
C PHE A 125 13.37 0.63 -25.34
N ILE A 126 13.79 1.78 -25.85
CA ILE A 126 14.02 2.00 -27.28
C ILE A 126 15.49 2.29 -27.51
N HIS A 127 16.03 1.62 -28.51
CA HIS A 127 17.35 1.86 -29.07
C HIS A 127 17.17 2.14 -30.56
N VAL A 128 17.60 3.31 -31.02
CA VAL A 128 17.62 3.65 -32.45
C VAL A 128 19.06 3.65 -32.91
N THR A 129 19.39 2.84 -33.93
CA THR A 129 20.75 2.73 -34.47
C THR A 129 20.79 3.12 -35.94
N GLU A 130 21.87 3.74 -36.35
CA GLU A 130 22.22 3.86 -37.76
C GLU A 130 22.75 2.51 -38.27
N TYR A 131 22.22 2.06 -39.40
CA TYR A 131 22.75 0.93 -40.14
C TYR A 131 22.57 1.16 -41.64
N LYS A 132 23.68 1.30 -42.36
CA LYS A 132 23.75 1.51 -43.82
C LYS A 132 22.99 2.76 -44.31
N GLY A 133 23.14 3.86 -43.59
CA GLY A 133 22.50 5.15 -43.86
C GLY A 133 21.03 5.23 -43.46
N GLN A 134 20.54 4.24 -42.70
CA GLN A 134 19.14 4.14 -42.30
C GLN A 134 19.02 3.95 -40.80
N ALA A 135 18.04 4.62 -40.19
CA ALA A 135 17.72 4.42 -38.78
C ALA A 135 16.85 3.17 -38.58
N TRP A 136 17.26 2.32 -37.64
CA TRP A 136 16.57 1.13 -37.19
C TRP A 136 16.07 1.34 -35.77
N LEU A 137 14.78 1.11 -35.56
CA LEU A 137 14.16 1.09 -34.25
C LEU A 137 14.24 -0.32 -33.68
N TRP A 138 14.85 -0.45 -32.51
CA TRP A 138 14.83 -1.65 -31.68
C TRP A 138 14.07 -1.32 -30.41
N MET A 139 13.16 -2.21 -30.00
CA MET A 139 12.32 -2.01 -28.83
C MET A 139 12.29 -3.27 -27.97
N ASN A 140 12.43 -3.11 -26.66
CA ASN A 140 12.44 -4.18 -25.66
C ASN A 140 11.64 -3.78 -24.42
N MET A 141 11.24 -4.78 -23.63
CA MET A 141 10.82 -4.56 -22.25
C MET A 141 12.05 -4.55 -21.35
N ARG A 142 12.13 -3.57 -20.44
CA ARG A 142 13.13 -3.55 -19.37
C ARG A 142 12.42 -3.60 -18.02
N ILE A 143 12.84 -4.55 -17.17
CA ILE A 143 12.31 -4.73 -15.82
C ILE A 143 13.23 -4.01 -14.83
N HIS A 144 12.64 -3.21 -13.94
CA HIS A 144 13.31 -2.42 -12.92
C HIS A 144 12.92 -2.90 -11.52
N PRO A 145 13.73 -2.59 -10.49
CA PRO A 145 13.36 -2.88 -9.10
C PRO A 145 11.99 -2.29 -8.76
N GLY A 146 11.16 -3.10 -8.14
CA GLY A 146 9.81 -2.76 -7.73
C GLY A 146 9.52 -3.14 -6.29
N VAL A 147 8.56 -2.46 -5.67
CA VAL A 147 8.12 -2.76 -4.29
C VAL A 147 7.48 -4.15 -4.16
N ASN A 148 7.11 -4.78 -5.28
CA ASN A 148 6.43 -6.06 -5.33
C ASN A 148 7.38 -7.23 -5.59
N ASP A 149 8.67 -6.99 -5.84
CA ASP A 149 9.58 -8.01 -6.40
C ASP A 149 9.66 -9.28 -5.54
N SER A 150 9.62 -9.15 -4.20
CA SER A 150 9.65 -10.29 -3.28
C SER A 150 8.40 -11.18 -3.30
N LYS A 151 7.30 -10.70 -3.89
CA LYS A 151 6.00 -11.39 -3.99
C LYS A 151 5.74 -11.94 -5.39
N LEU A 152 6.59 -11.61 -6.37
CA LEU A 152 6.42 -11.99 -7.77
C LEU A 152 7.25 -13.24 -8.09
N GLU A 153 6.85 -13.91 -9.18
CA GLU A 153 7.60 -15.04 -9.71
C GLU A 153 8.86 -14.56 -10.43
N TRP A 154 9.98 -15.24 -10.16
CA TRP A 154 11.26 -15.02 -10.81
C TRP A 154 11.91 -16.35 -11.21
N PRO A 155 12.61 -16.40 -12.35
CA PRO A 155 12.73 -15.35 -13.36
C PRO A 155 11.38 -15.04 -14.03
N PHE A 156 11.25 -13.84 -14.59
CA PHE A 156 10.06 -13.45 -15.35
C PHE A 156 9.81 -14.45 -16.48
N SER A 157 8.64 -15.09 -16.44
CA SER A 157 8.32 -16.26 -17.27
C SER A 157 7.13 -16.05 -18.21
N LYS A 158 6.49 -14.87 -18.15
CA LYS A 158 5.27 -14.59 -18.91
C LYS A 158 5.53 -14.33 -20.39
N THR A 159 4.52 -14.59 -21.22
CA THR A 159 4.51 -14.11 -22.61
C THR A 159 4.17 -12.62 -22.61
N TYR A 160 4.86 -11.84 -23.42
CA TYR A 160 4.55 -10.44 -23.62
C TYR A 160 4.66 -10.04 -25.09
N MET A 161 3.93 -8.99 -25.44
CA MET A 161 3.85 -8.42 -26.78
C MET A 161 4.33 -6.99 -26.70
N LEU A 162 5.10 -6.56 -27.69
CA LEU A 162 5.54 -5.17 -27.80
C LEU A 162 5.52 -4.72 -29.26
N GLY A 163 5.37 -3.42 -29.49
CA GLY A 163 5.38 -2.90 -30.84
C GLY A 163 4.72 -1.54 -30.95
N VAL A 164 4.18 -1.25 -32.14
CA VAL A 164 3.62 0.06 -32.49
C VAL A 164 2.19 -0.06 -32.99
N ILE A 165 1.38 0.96 -32.67
CA ILE A 165 -0.04 1.04 -33.04
C ILE A 165 -0.21 2.18 -34.04
N HIS A 166 -0.95 1.93 -35.12
CA HIS A 166 -1.25 2.98 -36.07
C HIS A 166 -2.22 4.01 -35.44
N PRO A 167 -1.91 5.32 -35.50
CA PRO A 167 -2.59 6.35 -34.71
C PRO A 167 -4.06 6.55 -35.09
N LYS A 168 -4.44 6.23 -36.33
CA LYS A 168 -5.83 6.35 -36.83
C LYS A 168 -6.57 5.02 -36.92
N ASP A 169 -5.83 3.92 -36.97
CA ASP A 169 -6.39 2.58 -37.16
C ASP A 169 -5.81 1.66 -36.09
N LYS A 170 -6.49 1.55 -34.95
CA LYS A 170 -6.01 0.77 -33.81
C LYS A 170 -5.94 -0.74 -34.08
N ALA A 171 -6.51 -1.23 -35.19
CA ALA A 171 -6.38 -2.62 -35.61
C ALA A 171 -5.06 -2.86 -36.37
N LYS A 172 -4.54 -1.84 -37.06
CA LYS A 172 -3.22 -1.90 -37.70
C LYS A 172 -2.11 -1.73 -36.65
N ARG A 173 -1.36 -2.81 -36.42
CA ARG A 173 -0.25 -2.87 -35.46
C ARG A 173 0.92 -3.66 -36.04
N GLU A 174 2.14 -3.23 -35.75
CA GLU A 174 3.30 -4.12 -35.87
C GLU A 174 3.63 -4.65 -34.48
N ILE A 175 3.77 -5.97 -34.35
CA ILE A 175 3.86 -6.64 -33.05
C ILE A 175 4.99 -7.66 -33.07
N HIS A 176 5.78 -7.65 -32.00
CA HIS A 176 6.70 -8.72 -31.65
C HIS A 176 6.20 -9.43 -30.38
N VAL A 177 6.20 -10.76 -30.39
CA VAL A 177 5.75 -11.59 -29.26
C VAL A 177 6.94 -12.35 -28.71
N VAL A 178 7.15 -12.25 -27.39
CA VAL A 178 8.25 -12.90 -26.68
C VAL A 178 7.66 -13.81 -25.60
N ASN A 179 8.00 -15.09 -25.65
CA ASN A 179 7.74 -16.01 -24.55
C ASN A 179 8.98 -16.06 -23.64
N ALA A 180 8.94 -15.32 -22.52
CA ALA A 180 10.09 -15.17 -21.64
C ALA A 180 10.49 -16.47 -20.92
N SER A 181 9.57 -17.43 -20.73
CA SER A 181 9.89 -18.73 -20.10
C SER A 181 11.00 -19.49 -20.84
N LYS A 182 11.16 -19.28 -22.14
CA LYS A 182 12.23 -19.88 -22.96
C LYS A 182 13.62 -19.29 -22.70
N TYR A 183 13.68 -18.19 -21.97
CA TYR A 183 14.88 -17.40 -21.72
C TYR A 183 15.08 -17.16 -20.22
N SER A 184 14.62 -18.10 -19.39
CA SER A 184 14.76 -18.04 -17.92
C SER A 184 16.20 -17.98 -17.43
N TYR A 185 17.17 -18.32 -18.27
CA TYR A 185 18.61 -18.17 -18.01
C TYR A 185 19.15 -16.77 -18.31
N SER A 186 18.38 -15.92 -19.00
CA SER A 186 18.80 -14.57 -19.35
C SER A 186 18.76 -13.66 -18.13
N ASP A 187 19.82 -12.88 -17.93
CA ASP A 187 19.92 -11.86 -16.90
C ASP A 187 18.80 -10.82 -17.01
N SER A 188 18.28 -10.62 -18.21
CA SER A 188 17.22 -9.64 -18.48
C SER A 188 15.87 -9.96 -17.84
N PHE A 189 15.65 -11.23 -17.49
CA PHE A 189 14.41 -11.70 -16.86
C PHE A 189 14.62 -12.09 -15.38
N GLN A 190 15.82 -11.97 -14.84
CA GLN A 190 16.05 -12.21 -13.41
C GLN A 190 15.46 -11.10 -12.55
N MET A 191 15.32 -11.36 -11.26
CA MET A 191 14.94 -10.32 -10.31
C MET A 191 15.97 -9.18 -10.33
N PRO A 192 15.56 -7.93 -10.61
CA PRO A 192 16.48 -6.80 -10.71
C PRO A 192 17.05 -6.47 -9.34
N LYS A 193 18.35 -6.13 -9.29
CA LYS A 193 19.06 -5.89 -8.02
C LYS A 193 19.19 -4.41 -7.64
N LEU A 194 19.48 -3.54 -8.61
CA LEU A 194 19.82 -2.13 -8.37
C LEU A 194 19.25 -1.23 -9.47
N ASN A 195 19.63 -1.51 -10.72
CA ASN A 195 19.15 -0.80 -11.91
C ASN A 195 18.15 -1.67 -12.68
N GLY A 196 17.65 -1.15 -13.80
CA GLY A 196 16.96 -1.96 -14.78
C GLY A 196 17.83 -3.10 -15.28
N ASN A 197 17.19 -4.23 -15.55
CA ASN A 197 17.82 -5.40 -16.13
C ASN A 197 18.49 -5.06 -17.48
N PRO A 198 19.56 -5.78 -17.86
CA PRO A 198 20.23 -5.57 -19.13
C PRO A 198 19.29 -5.85 -20.30
N ASP A 199 19.60 -5.28 -21.47
CA ASP A 199 18.89 -5.59 -22.70
C ASP A 199 18.97 -7.10 -23.02
N ASN A 200 17.84 -7.71 -23.39
CA ASN A 200 17.74 -9.14 -23.70
C ASN A 200 18.07 -9.47 -25.16
N GLY A 201 18.20 -8.46 -26.02
CA GLY A 201 18.35 -8.64 -27.47
C GLY A 201 17.13 -9.25 -28.16
N LEU A 202 16.05 -9.55 -27.42
CA LEU A 202 14.78 -10.09 -27.90
C LEU A 202 13.84 -8.94 -28.24
N CYS A 203 14.15 -8.28 -29.36
CA CYS A 203 13.56 -7.00 -29.72
C CYS A 203 12.59 -7.09 -30.88
N PHE A 204 11.56 -6.25 -30.79
CA PHE A 204 10.92 -5.74 -31.99
C PHE A 204 11.95 -4.90 -32.77
N SER A 205 12.00 -5.10 -34.08
CA SER A 205 12.83 -4.29 -34.97
C SER A 205 12.03 -3.82 -36.17
N SER A 206 12.09 -2.53 -36.48
CA SER A 206 11.53 -1.98 -37.71
C SER A 206 12.38 -0.83 -38.21
N THR A 207 12.36 -0.58 -39.52
CA THR A 207 13.09 0.56 -40.06
C THR A 207 12.26 1.83 -39.93
N ALA A 208 12.92 2.97 -39.69
CA ALA A 208 12.22 4.24 -39.62
C ALA A 208 11.42 4.55 -40.90
N ASN A 209 11.96 4.19 -42.06
CA ASN A 209 11.28 4.35 -43.34
C ASN A 209 10.01 3.51 -43.45
N THR A 210 10.01 2.28 -42.91
CA THR A 210 8.81 1.42 -42.88
C THR A 210 7.75 2.09 -42.03
N LEU A 211 8.08 2.44 -40.78
CA LEU A 211 7.16 3.06 -39.83
C LEU A 211 6.54 4.35 -40.38
N GLU A 212 7.32 5.18 -41.07
CA GLU A 212 6.87 6.43 -41.68
C GLU A 212 5.99 6.19 -42.92
N LYS A 213 6.44 5.34 -43.86
CA LYS A 213 5.66 5.02 -45.07
C LYS A 213 4.33 4.37 -44.76
N GLU A 214 4.29 3.57 -43.71
CA GLU A 214 3.11 2.85 -43.28
C GLU A 214 2.16 3.67 -42.39
N GLY A 215 2.53 4.90 -42.04
CA GLY A 215 1.68 5.84 -41.31
C GLY A 215 1.68 5.67 -39.78
N PHE A 216 2.59 4.87 -39.22
CA PHE A 216 2.69 4.68 -37.76
C PHE A 216 3.18 5.94 -37.04
N VAL A 217 3.94 6.80 -37.72
CA VAL A 217 4.39 8.09 -37.19
C VAL A 217 3.35 9.16 -37.52
N ASN A 218 2.81 9.83 -36.50
CA ASN A 218 1.89 10.96 -36.65
C ASN A 218 2.31 12.10 -35.75
N GLU A 219 2.33 13.33 -36.29
CA GLU A 219 2.69 14.55 -35.53
C GLU A 219 4.00 14.39 -34.75
N ASP A 220 5.03 13.85 -35.41
CA ASP A 220 6.35 13.60 -34.82
C ASP A 220 6.33 12.67 -33.58
N SER A 221 5.30 11.82 -33.51
CA SER A 221 5.09 10.90 -32.41
C SER A 221 4.88 9.47 -32.89
N LEU A 222 5.37 8.51 -32.11
CA LEU A 222 5.18 7.08 -32.32
C LEU A 222 4.42 6.49 -31.12
N HIS A 223 3.33 5.76 -31.38
CA HIS A 223 2.55 5.10 -30.33
C HIS A 223 3.07 3.67 -30.10
N CYS A 224 3.89 3.52 -29.07
CA CYS A 224 4.44 2.25 -28.64
C CYS A 224 3.53 1.59 -27.59
N PHE A 225 3.54 0.27 -27.52
CA PHE A 225 2.85 -0.48 -26.47
C PHE A 225 3.66 -1.68 -26.01
N LEU A 226 3.39 -2.10 -24.78
CA LEU A 226 3.84 -3.33 -24.15
C LEU A 226 2.62 -3.96 -23.48
N GLN A 227 2.41 -5.26 -23.69
CA GLN A 227 1.31 -6.03 -23.11
C GLN A 227 1.84 -7.35 -22.55
N VAL A 228 1.43 -7.73 -21.34
CA VAL A 228 1.79 -9.02 -20.73
C VAL A 228 0.56 -9.92 -20.68
N GLU A 229 0.71 -11.16 -21.17
CA GLU A 229 -0.31 -12.20 -21.07
C GLU A 229 -0.39 -12.74 -19.63
N LEU A 230 -1.60 -13.12 -19.18
CA LEU A 230 -1.81 -13.65 -17.83
C LEU A 230 -1.27 -15.06 -17.67
#